data_AF-A0A1F5ZTM9-F1
#
_entry.id   AF-A0A1F5ZTM9-F1
#
_cell.length_a   1.000
_cell.length_b   1.000
_cell.length_c   1.000
_cell.angle_alpha   90.00
_cell.angle_beta   90.00
_cell.angle_gamma   90.00
#
_symmetry.space_group_name_H-M   'P 1'
#
loop_
_entity.id
_entity.type
_entity.pdbx_description
1 polymer ?
#
loop_
_entity_poly.entity_id
_entity_poly.type
_entity_poly.pdbx_seq_one_letter_code
_entity_poly.pdbx_strand_id
1 'polypeptide(L)'
;MKKQTENIYRKPVFYVHKEDIGFGDLVPILSSLVAKEKSNEKKWVGFLAGSGALLSIVSYINVSEWWIIDNNTFVLDWIKKSIAAINRNKTLQNYEKYMYSNLLSKEAKKTGLDMHQGLFLEKYIFGKFHFLKTSKNYLKTRSFINKKPMHFFLGDLGDRNRIKAILDTLKKGDAEIVYADISDLHTFNAETLKTLSLIFTRQDIVIAWSAKEKTKSRFPSAHFSIGLSSYQSEVRKVQSSY
;
A
#
# COMPACT_ATOMS: atom_id res chain seq x y z
N MET A 1 -2.07 24.82 22.80
CA MET A 1 -2.15 23.77 21.76
C MET A 1 -1.95 22.42 22.43
N LYS A 2 -2.92 21.50 22.40
CA LYS A 2 -2.68 20.12 22.81
C LYS A 2 -1.74 19.48 21.79
N LYS A 3 -0.57 18.97 22.22
CA LYS A 3 0.28 18.13 21.37
C LYS A 3 -0.56 16.92 20.95
N GLN A 4 -0.86 16.81 19.66
CA GLN A 4 -1.44 15.61 19.10
C GLN A 4 -0.34 14.54 19.16
N THR A 5 -0.46 13.58 20.07
CA THR A 5 0.50 12.48 20.19
C THR A 5 0.42 11.59 18.97
N GLU A 6 1.54 11.38 18.27
CA GLU A 6 1.64 10.39 17.18
C GLU A 6 1.16 9.03 17.71
N ASN A 7 0.14 8.44 17.08
CA ASN A 7 -0.38 7.14 17.47
C ASN A 7 0.42 6.01 16.81
N ILE A 8 1.70 5.92 17.17
CA ILE A 8 2.60 4.86 16.70
C ILE A 8 2.44 3.65 17.61
N TYR A 9 2.24 2.47 17.03
CA TYR A 9 2.09 1.24 17.80
C TYR A 9 2.76 0.02 17.14
N ARG A 10 2.79 -1.07 17.89
CA ARG A 10 3.18 -2.40 17.40
C ARG A 10 2.09 -3.39 17.75
N LYS A 11 1.23 -3.71 16.79
CA LYS A 11 0.21 -4.74 16.97
C LYS A 11 0.35 -5.76 15.84
N PRO A 12 0.58 -7.05 16.16
CA PRO A 12 0.48 -8.10 15.16
C PRO A 12 -0.91 -8.08 14.54
N VAL A 13 -0.95 -8.14 13.21
CA VAL A 13 -2.17 -7.99 12.44
C VAL A 13 -2.12 -8.91 11.23
N PHE A 14 -3.25 -9.50 10.87
CA PHE A 14 -3.33 -10.41 9.73
C PHE A 14 -3.35 -9.66 8.39
N TYR A 15 -3.70 -8.37 8.40
CA TYR A 15 -3.71 -7.45 7.25
C TYR A 15 -2.32 -6.92 6.85
N VAL A 16 -1.23 -7.60 7.26
CA VAL A 16 0.03 -7.51 6.48
C VAL A 16 -0.11 -8.13 5.09
N HIS A 17 -1.22 -8.83 4.86
CA HIS A 17 -1.71 -9.27 3.57
C HIS A 17 -2.93 -8.45 3.18
N LYS A 18 -3.05 -8.06 1.91
CA LYS A 18 -4.18 -7.22 1.47
C LYS A 18 -5.44 -8.05 1.32
N GLU A 19 -6.53 -7.52 1.85
CA GLU A 19 -7.85 -8.16 1.89
C GLU A 19 -8.94 -7.41 1.11
N ASP A 20 -8.55 -6.40 0.32
CA ASP A 20 -9.46 -5.61 -0.51
C ASP A 20 -10.03 -6.41 -1.69
N ILE A 21 -11.30 -6.77 -1.61
CA ILE A 21 -12.00 -7.52 -2.65
C ILE A 21 -12.00 -6.75 -3.97
N GLY A 22 -11.68 -7.45 -5.06
CA GLY A 22 -11.67 -6.87 -6.42
C GLY A 22 -10.39 -6.12 -6.78
N PHE A 23 -9.42 -5.96 -5.86
CA PHE A 23 -8.21 -5.18 -6.13
C PHE A 23 -7.37 -5.76 -7.28
N GLY A 24 -7.33 -7.09 -7.45
CA GLY A 24 -6.64 -7.74 -8.56
C GLY A 24 -7.15 -7.30 -9.95
N ASP A 25 -8.45 -7.01 -10.08
CA ASP A 25 -9.06 -6.55 -11.33
C ASP A 25 -8.70 -5.09 -11.64
N LEU A 26 -8.36 -4.30 -10.61
CA LEU A 26 -7.93 -2.91 -10.77
C LEU A 26 -6.48 -2.81 -11.25
N VAL A 27 -5.60 -3.77 -10.94
CA VAL A 27 -4.17 -3.74 -11.29
C VAL A 27 -3.89 -3.32 -12.75
N PRO A 28 -4.50 -3.94 -13.79
CA PRO A 28 -4.25 -3.53 -15.17
C PRO A 28 -4.75 -2.11 -15.49
N ILE A 29 -5.86 -1.68 -14.88
CA ILE A 29 -6.45 -0.35 -15.07
C ILE A 29 -5.50 0.70 -14.48
N LEU A 30 -5.11 0.52 -13.21
CA LEU A 30 -4.19 1.40 -12.49
C LEU A 30 -2.84 1.52 -13.22
N SER A 31 -2.30 0.38 -13.67
CA SER A 31 -1.06 0.33 -14.45
C SER A 31 -1.15 1.16 -15.74
N SER A 32 -2.27 1.05 -16.47
CA SER A 32 -2.48 1.78 -17.71
C SER A 32 -2.63 3.29 -17.49
N LEU A 33 -3.38 3.69 -16.45
CA LEU A 33 -3.61 5.10 -16.14
C LEU A 33 -2.30 5.81 -15.78
N VAL A 34 -1.51 5.22 -14.87
CA VAL A 34 -0.21 5.81 -14.47
C VAL A 34 0.77 5.84 -15.65
N ALA A 35 0.78 4.83 -16.53
CA ALA A 35 1.74 4.78 -17.64
C ALA A 35 1.52 5.86 -18.74
N LYS A 36 0.30 6.37 -18.90
CA LYS A 36 -0.07 7.30 -19.99
C LYS A 36 0.45 8.73 -19.79
N GLU A 37 0.80 9.12 -18.58
CA GLU A 37 1.04 10.54 -18.25
C GLU A 37 2.49 11.02 -18.40
N LYS A 38 3.35 10.34 -19.17
CA LYS A 38 4.76 10.76 -19.35
C LYS A 38 4.87 12.12 -20.06
N SER A 39 4.69 13.22 -19.33
CA SER A 39 4.88 14.56 -19.85
C SER A 39 5.63 15.51 -18.92
N ASN A 40 6.02 15.11 -17.71
CA ASN A 40 6.69 16.02 -16.77
C ASN A 40 8.10 15.56 -16.40
N GLU A 41 9.02 16.53 -16.33
CA GLU A 41 10.43 16.38 -15.94
C GLU A 41 10.62 15.91 -14.47
N LYS A 42 9.55 15.93 -13.68
CA LYS A 42 9.55 15.60 -12.25
C LYS A 42 9.65 14.12 -11.96
N LYS A 43 10.22 13.79 -10.80
CA LYS A 43 10.31 12.41 -10.31
C LYS A 43 8.95 11.90 -9.84
N TRP A 44 8.52 10.77 -10.38
CA TRP A 44 7.23 10.16 -10.01
C TRP A 44 7.33 9.25 -8.79
N VAL A 45 6.50 9.50 -7.80
CA VAL A 45 6.44 8.75 -6.55
C VAL A 45 5.15 7.95 -6.49
N GLY A 46 5.27 6.66 -6.16
CA GLY A 46 4.15 5.84 -5.71
C GLY A 46 4.04 5.92 -4.19
N PHE A 47 2.85 6.19 -3.66
CA PHE A 47 2.61 6.34 -2.23
C PHE A 47 1.71 5.24 -1.72
N LEU A 48 2.04 4.64 -0.58
CA LEU A 48 1.26 3.54 0.00
C LEU A 48 1.02 3.80 1.48
N ALA A 49 -0.25 3.83 1.86
CA ALA A 49 -0.70 3.96 3.24
C ALA A 49 -1.44 2.69 3.67
N GLY A 50 -0.92 1.98 4.67
CA GLY A 50 -1.59 0.78 5.19
C GLY A 50 -1.52 -0.46 4.29
N SER A 51 -0.64 -0.48 3.28
CA SER A 51 -0.64 -1.56 2.27
C SER A 51 0.36 -2.67 2.62
N GLY A 52 -0.15 -3.78 3.15
CA GLY A 52 0.62 -5.01 3.42
C GLY A 52 1.06 -5.77 2.15
N ALA A 53 0.29 -5.67 1.06
CA ALA A 53 0.56 -6.39 -0.20
C ALA A 53 1.38 -5.58 -1.22
N LEU A 54 2.26 -4.68 -0.75
CA LEU A 54 3.21 -3.92 -1.58
C LEU A 54 3.74 -4.73 -2.77
N LEU A 55 4.22 -5.94 -2.49
CA LEU A 55 4.91 -6.80 -3.44
C LEU A 55 4.04 -7.22 -4.63
N SER A 56 2.73 -7.33 -4.43
CA SER A 56 1.77 -7.70 -5.47
C SER A 56 1.42 -6.55 -6.42
N ILE A 57 1.69 -5.29 -6.05
CA ILE A 57 1.38 -4.12 -6.89
C ILE A 57 2.60 -3.41 -7.47
N VAL A 58 3.73 -3.36 -6.75
CA VAL A 58 4.86 -2.48 -7.10
C VAL A 58 5.40 -2.68 -8.51
N SER A 59 5.39 -3.90 -9.02
CA SER A 59 5.94 -4.21 -10.34
C SER A 59 5.01 -3.81 -11.51
N TYR A 60 3.78 -3.40 -11.22
CA TYR A 60 2.78 -3.03 -12.22
C TYR A 60 2.61 -1.53 -12.36
N ILE A 61 2.94 -0.75 -11.33
CA ILE A 61 2.83 0.71 -11.36
C ILE A 61 4.19 1.32 -11.69
N ASN A 62 4.26 2.06 -12.80
CA ASN A 62 5.51 2.64 -13.29
C ASN A 62 5.84 3.97 -12.61
N VAL A 63 6.51 3.89 -11.46
CA VAL A 63 7.01 5.05 -10.71
C VAL A 63 8.54 5.01 -10.60
N SER A 64 9.15 6.14 -10.23
CA SER A 64 10.59 6.25 -10.00
C SER A 64 10.99 5.67 -8.64
N GLU A 65 10.15 5.81 -7.63
CA GLU A 65 10.34 5.25 -6.29
C GLU A 65 9.02 5.05 -5.55
N TRP A 66 9.08 4.33 -4.43
CA TRP A 66 7.95 4.09 -3.54
C TRP A 66 8.16 4.72 -2.17
N TRP A 67 7.13 5.37 -1.66
CA TRP A 67 7.05 5.92 -0.31
C TRP A 67 5.96 5.17 0.44
N ILE A 68 6.34 4.47 1.49
CA ILE A 68 5.48 3.55 2.23
C ILE A 68 5.37 4.07 3.65
N ILE A 69 4.15 4.32 4.10
CA ILE A 69 3.88 4.82 5.44
C ILE A 69 2.84 3.96 6.15
N ASP A 70 3.11 3.71 7.42
CA ASP A 70 2.19 3.04 8.33
C ASP A 70 2.47 3.52 9.76
N ASN A 71 1.46 3.52 10.61
CA ASN A 71 1.61 3.80 12.04
C ASN A 71 1.83 2.53 12.88
N ASN A 72 1.66 1.35 12.26
CA ASN A 72 1.95 0.05 12.84
C ASN A 72 3.34 -0.46 12.40
N THR A 73 4.28 -0.44 13.35
CA THR A 73 5.65 -0.94 13.12
C THR A 73 5.69 -2.41 12.68
N PHE A 74 4.71 -3.24 13.05
CA PHE A 74 4.66 -4.64 12.64
C PHE A 74 4.49 -4.79 11.13
N VAL A 75 3.66 -3.96 10.50
CA VAL A 75 3.42 -3.97 9.04
C VAL A 75 4.70 -3.57 8.30
N LEU A 76 5.35 -2.47 8.70
CA LEU A 76 6.58 -2.02 8.06
C LEU A 76 7.72 -3.05 8.21
N ASP A 77 7.86 -3.66 9.39
CA ASP A 77 8.83 -4.74 9.61
C ASP A 77 8.56 -5.95 8.71
N TRP A 78 7.28 -6.32 8.55
CA TRP A 78 6.88 -7.42 7.68
C TRP A 78 7.27 -7.16 6.22
N ILE A 79 6.99 -5.96 5.71
CA ILE A 79 7.34 -5.55 4.35
C ILE A 79 8.87 -5.56 4.17
N LYS A 80 9.62 -4.99 5.11
CA LYS A 80 11.10 -4.99 5.08
C LYS A 80 11.68 -6.40 5.08
N LYS A 81 11.17 -7.30 5.94
CA LYS A 81 11.56 -8.73 5.95
C LYS A 81 11.27 -9.39 4.60
N SER A 82 10.10 -9.11 4.02
CA SER A 82 9.67 -9.66 2.73
C SER A 82 10.57 -9.20 1.58
N ILE A 83 10.94 -7.92 1.54
CA ILE A 83 11.90 -7.36 0.57
C ILE A 83 13.29 -7.98 0.74
N ALA A 84 13.79 -8.06 1.97
CA ALA A 84 15.08 -8.68 2.25
C ALA A 84 15.11 -10.16 1.79
N ALA A 85 14.00 -10.88 2.00
CA ALA A 85 13.85 -12.24 1.52
C ALA A 85 13.82 -12.33 -0.01
N ILE A 86 13.13 -11.42 -0.72
CA ILE A 86 13.13 -11.38 -2.19
C ILE A 86 14.57 -11.18 -2.72
N ASN A 87 15.34 -10.31 -2.09
CA ASN A 87 16.69 -10.00 -2.55
C ASN A 87 17.64 -11.20 -2.38
N ARG A 88 17.51 -11.92 -1.26
CA ARG A 88 18.30 -13.12 -0.93
C ARG A 88 17.93 -14.34 -1.75
N ASN A 89 16.65 -14.51 -2.12
CA ASN A 89 16.16 -15.73 -2.76
C ASN A 89 15.98 -15.53 -4.27
N LYS A 90 16.78 -16.24 -5.08
CA LYS A 90 16.72 -16.12 -6.55
C LYS A 90 15.51 -16.81 -7.19
N THR A 91 14.90 -17.78 -6.50
CA THR A 91 13.75 -18.54 -6.99
C THR A 91 12.53 -18.35 -6.09
N LEU A 92 11.34 -18.49 -6.69
CA LEU A 92 10.06 -18.44 -5.97
C LEU A 92 10.00 -19.49 -4.86
N GLN A 93 10.43 -20.72 -5.13
CA GLN A 93 10.41 -21.82 -4.15
C GLN A 93 11.25 -21.52 -2.91
N ASN A 94 12.47 -20.98 -3.09
CA ASN A 94 13.33 -20.61 -1.97
C ASN A 94 12.75 -19.47 -1.16
N TYR A 95 12.14 -18.49 -1.83
CA TYR A 95 11.42 -17.41 -1.17
C TYR A 95 10.25 -17.94 -0.34
N GLU A 96 9.38 -18.77 -0.91
CA GLU A 96 8.21 -19.29 -0.21
C GLU A 96 8.61 -20.15 0.99
N LYS A 97 9.64 -20.99 0.86
CA LYS A 97 10.19 -21.77 1.97
C LYS A 97 10.72 -20.86 3.09
N TYR A 98 11.46 -19.81 2.75
CA TYR A 98 12.01 -18.89 3.73
C TYR A 98 10.93 -18.03 4.42
N MET A 99 10.06 -17.40 3.63
CA MET A 99 9.05 -16.48 4.16
C MET A 99 7.90 -17.19 4.83
N TYR A 100 7.33 -18.21 4.20
CA TYR A 100 6.05 -18.75 4.65
C TYR A 100 6.17 -20.04 5.43
N SER A 101 7.09 -20.93 5.06
CA SER A 101 7.31 -22.14 5.86
C SER A 101 8.04 -21.84 7.17
N ASN A 102 8.95 -20.85 7.19
CA ASN A 102 9.75 -20.51 8.37
C ASN A 102 9.25 -19.26 9.11
N LEU A 103 9.27 -18.08 8.48
CA LEU A 103 9.00 -16.82 9.18
C LEU A 103 7.52 -16.65 9.54
N LEU A 104 6.61 -16.83 8.58
CA LEU A 104 5.17 -16.70 8.78
C LEU A 104 4.69 -17.69 9.85
N SER A 105 5.08 -18.97 9.75
CA SER A 105 4.76 -20.00 10.75
C SER A 105 5.21 -19.63 12.16
N LYS A 106 6.41 -19.03 12.32
CA LYS A 106 6.92 -18.59 13.62
C LYS A 106 6.15 -17.40 14.17
N GLU A 107 5.87 -16.40 13.33
CA GLU A 107 5.10 -15.21 13.74
C GLU A 107 3.64 -15.59 14.05
N ALA A 108 3.01 -16.47 13.27
CA ALA A 108 1.67 -16.99 13.52
C ALA A 108 1.59 -17.71 14.88
N LYS A 109 2.53 -18.61 15.19
CA LYS A 109 2.62 -19.27 16.49
C LYS A 109 2.81 -18.30 17.66
N LYS A 110 3.64 -17.27 17.47
CA LYS A 110 3.93 -16.27 18.51
C LYS A 110 2.73 -15.36 18.80
N THR A 111 1.95 -15.04 17.77
CA THR A 111 0.90 -14.02 17.83
C THR A 111 -0.50 -14.60 17.98
N GLY A 112 -0.66 -15.90 17.69
CA GLY A 112 -1.96 -16.57 17.63
C GLY A 112 -2.79 -16.19 16.40
N LEU A 113 -2.23 -15.43 15.45
CA LEU A 113 -2.94 -14.99 14.25
C LEU A 113 -2.80 -15.99 13.11
N ASP A 114 -3.90 -16.23 12.40
CA ASP A 114 -3.90 -17.02 11.17
C ASP A 114 -3.40 -16.19 9.97
N MET A 115 -2.09 -16.00 9.93
CA MET A 115 -1.43 -15.28 8.85
C MET A 115 -1.45 -16.07 7.53
N HIS A 116 -1.66 -17.38 7.57
CA HIS A 116 -1.81 -18.22 6.37
C HIS A 116 -3.13 -17.94 5.66
N GLN A 117 -4.20 -17.73 6.42
CA GLN A 117 -5.48 -17.27 5.86
C GLN A 117 -5.32 -15.92 5.16
N GLY A 118 -4.59 -14.97 5.75
CA GLY A 118 -4.29 -13.68 5.12
C GLY A 118 -3.58 -13.84 3.75
N LEU A 119 -2.53 -14.65 3.69
CA LEU A 119 -1.82 -14.95 2.44
C LEU A 119 -2.72 -15.61 1.40
N PHE A 120 -3.56 -16.56 1.81
CA PHE A 120 -4.51 -17.22 0.92
C PHE A 120 -5.48 -16.21 0.31
N LEU A 121 -6.04 -15.32 1.13
CA LEU A 121 -6.94 -14.26 0.67
C LEU A 121 -6.23 -13.31 -0.31
N GLU A 122 -5.01 -12.87 -0.01
CA GLU A 122 -4.24 -12.02 -0.93
C GLU A 122 -4.01 -12.72 -2.29
N LYS A 123 -3.62 -14.00 -2.27
CA LYS A 123 -3.45 -14.81 -3.49
C LYS A 123 -4.75 -14.93 -4.29
N TYR A 124 -5.89 -15.06 -3.62
CA TYR A 124 -7.21 -15.10 -4.25
C TYR A 124 -7.56 -13.74 -4.88
N ILE A 125 -7.47 -12.66 -4.10
CA ILE A 125 -7.82 -11.29 -4.51
C ILE A 125 -7.01 -10.82 -5.71
N PHE A 126 -5.70 -11.02 -5.70
CA PHE A 126 -4.84 -10.61 -6.80
C PHE A 126 -4.86 -11.60 -7.98
N GLY A 127 -5.28 -12.84 -7.75
CA GLY A 127 -5.36 -13.88 -8.78
C GLY A 127 -4.07 -14.02 -9.58
N LYS A 128 -4.16 -13.76 -10.89
CA LYS A 128 -3.01 -13.86 -11.81
C LYS A 128 -1.92 -12.79 -11.60
N PHE A 129 -2.24 -11.71 -10.88
CA PHE A 129 -1.33 -10.59 -10.63
C PHE A 129 -0.53 -10.71 -9.33
N HIS A 130 -0.86 -11.69 -8.48
CA HIS A 130 -0.11 -11.90 -7.24
C HIS A 130 1.36 -12.21 -7.56
N PHE A 131 2.31 -11.63 -6.80
CA PHE A 131 3.73 -11.77 -7.12
C PHE A 131 4.24 -13.23 -7.01
N LEU A 132 3.64 -14.01 -6.11
CA LEU A 132 3.91 -15.45 -5.97
C LEU A 132 3.14 -16.36 -6.92
N LYS A 133 2.27 -15.82 -7.80
CA LYS A 133 1.43 -16.68 -8.64
C LYS A 133 2.26 -17.51 -9.62
N THR A 134 3.33 -16.92 -10.15
CA THR A 134 4.23 -17.58 -11.09
C THR A 134 5.67 -17.16 -10.84
N SER A 135 6.63 -17.98 -11.23
CA SER A 135 8.05 -17.62 -11.22
C SER A 135 8.33 -16.35 -12.03
N LYS A 136 7.57 -16.11 -13.11
CA LYS A 136 7.67 -14.88 -13.91
C LYS A 136 7.28 -13.64 -13.11
N ASN A 137 6.14 -13.67 -12.40
CA ASN A 137 5.70 -12.56 -11.55
C ASN A 137 6.70 -12.30 -10.42
N TYR A 138 7.22 -13.37 -9.82
CA TYR A 138 8.23 -13.27 -8.77
C TYR A 138 9.50 -12.58 -9.27
N LEU A 139 10.06 -13.04 -10.39
CA LEU A 139 11.27 -12.47 -10.98
C LEU A 139 11.06 -11.03 -11.45
N LYS A 140 9.89 -10.71 -12.00
CA LYS A 140 9.50 -9.33 -12.34
C LYS A 140 9.52 -8.44 -11.11
N THR A 141 8.89 -8.87 -10.02
CA THR A 141 8.81 -8.14 -8.74
C THR A 141 10.19 -7.98 -8.11
N ARG A 142 10.98 -9.05 -8.09
CA ARG A 142 12.38 -9.01 -7.64
C ARG A 142 13.22 -8.01 -8.44
N SER A 143 13.12 -8.04 -9.77
CA SER A 143 13.84 -7.09 -10.63
C SER A 143 13.45 -5.65 -10.33
N PHE A 144 12.15 -5.39 -10.13
CA PHE A 144 11.63 -4.08 -9.79
C PHE A 144 12.19 -3.57 -8.44
N ILE A 145 12.09 -4.38 -7.39
CA ILE A 145 12.55 -4.02 -6.03
C ILE A 145 14.04 -3.72 -5.99
N ASN A 146 14.86 -4.46 -6.76
CA ASN A 146 16.30 -4.22 -6.82
C ASN A 146 16.68 -2.94 -7.58
N LYS A 147 15.77 -2.38 -8.40
CA LYS A 147 16.06 -1.22 -9.26
C LYS A 147 15.45 0.09 -8.76
N LYS A 148 14.42 0.02 -7.91
CA LYS A 148 13.60 1.18 -7.56
C LYS A 148 13.72 1.44 -6.05
N PRO A 149 14.12 2.66 -5.64
CA PRO A 149 14.18 3.02 -4.23
C PRO A 149 12.82 2.84 -3.54
N MET A 150 12.88 2.40 -2.28
CA MET A 150 11.71 2.24 -1.41
C MET A 150 12.02 2.90 -0.07
N HIS A 151 11.23 3.92 0.28
CA HIS A 151 11.38 4.70 1.51
C HIS A 151 10.27 4.33 2.48
N PHE A 152 10.65 4.05 3.73
CA PHE A 152 9.73 3.61 4.77
C PHE A 152 9.61 4.68 5.84
N PHE A 153 8.38 5.13 6.08
CA PHE A 153 8.06 6.12 7.07
C PHE A 153 7.19 5.48 8.14
N LEU A 154 7.63 5.59 9.40
CA LEU A 154 6.78 5.29 10.54
C LEU A 154 6.08 6.59 10.93
N GLY A 155 4.75 6.61 10.91
CA GLY A 155 4.01 7.81 11.28
C GLY A 155 2.51 7.72 11.08
N ASP A 156 1.80 8.60 11.78
CA ASP A 156 0.35 8.79 11.65
C ASP A 156 0.07 9.82 10.55
N LEU A 157 -0.81 9.46 9.60
CA LEU A 157 -1.25 10.34 8.52
C LEU A 157 -2.14 11.50 9.00
N GLY A 158 -2.62 11.44 10.24
CA GLY A 158 -3.32 12.54 10.90
C GLY A 158 -2.37 13.64 11.41
N ASP A 159 -1.07 13.40 11.51
CA ASP A 159 -0.11 14.39 11.95
C ASP A 159 0.25 15.38 10.83
N ARG A 160 -0.20 16.63 11.00
CA ARG A 160 0.08 17.73 10.06
C ARG A 160 1.57 18.04 9.93
N ASN A 161 2.36 17.87 10.98
CA ASN A 161 3.81 18.13 10.91
C ASN A 161 4.50 17.06 10.05
N ARG A 162 4.12 15.80 10.22
CA ARG A 162 4.58 14.69 9.37
C ARG A 162 4.26 14.93 7.91
N ILE A 163 3.02 15.32 7.64
CA ILE A 163 2.52 15.56 6.28
C ILE A 163 3.23 16.75 5.64
N LYS A 164 3.47 17.82 6.41
CA LYS A 164 4.31 18.94 5.97
C LYS A 164 5.73 18.50 5.62
N ALA A 165 6.36 17.65 6.45
CA ALA A 165 7.70 17.15 6.18
C ALA A 165 7.77 16.29 4.90
N ILE A 166 6.75 15.46 4.64
CA ILE A 166 6.59 14.70 3.40
C ILE A 166 6.51 15.66 2.20
N LEU A 167 5.65 16.68 2.28
CA LEU A 167 5.49 17.69 1.23
C LEU A 167 6.78 18.48 0.96
N ASP A 168 7.47 18.92 2.02
CA ASP A 168 8.73 19.65 1.90
C ASP A 168 9.80 18.77 1.23
N THR A 169 9.80 17.46 1.50
CA THR A 169 10.73 16.50 0.88
C THR A 169 10.41 16.30 -0.60
N LEU A 170 9.12 16.14 -0.96
CA LEU A 170 8.69 16.04 -2.36
C LEU A 170 9.10 17.30 -3.14
N LYS A 171 8.85 18.49 -2.58
CA LYS A 171 9.21 19.77 -3.19
C LYS A 171 10.71 19.92 -3.39
N LYS A 172 11.53 19.57 -2.39
CA LYS A 172 12.99 19.63 -2.49
C LYS A 172 13.55 18.65 -3.51
N GLY A 173 12.91 17.50 -3.68
CA GLY A 173 13.31 16.45 -4.62
C GLY A 173 12.75 16.60 -6.02
N ASP A 174 12.07 17.71 -6.32
CA ASP A 174 11.28 17.92 -7.55
C ASP A 174 10.45 16.68 -7.93
N ALA A 175 9.71 16.18 -6.94
CA ALA A 175 8.99 14.92 -7.01
C ALA A 175 7.50 15.14 -6.77
N GLU A 176 6.67 14.30 -7.38
CA GLU A 176 5.21 14.33 -7.24
C GLU A 176 4.66 12.92 -7.06
N ILE A 177 3.65 12.80 -6.21
CA ILE A 177 2.89 11.56 -6.06
C ILE A 177 1.93 11.45 -7.24
N VAL A 178 2.12 10.40 -8.06
CA VAL A 178 1.28 10.12 -9.23
C VAL A 178 0.34 8.94 -9.01
N TYR A 179 0.66 8.11 -8.01
CA TYR A 179 -0.15 6.97 -7.61
C TYR A 179 -0.21 6.87 -6.09
N ALA A 180 -1.39 6.60 -5.54
CA ALA A 180 -1.56 6.28 -4.14
C ALA A 180 -2.41 5.01 -3.93
N ASP A 181 -2.06 4.16 -2.96
CA ASP A 181 -2.94 3.12 -2.39
C ASP A 181 -3.26 3.48 -0.94
N ILE A 182 -4.52 3.81 -0.68
CA ILE A 182 -5.03 4.18 0.63
C ILE A 182 -6.05 3.11 1.08
N SER A 183 -5.56 2.08 1.74
CA SER A 183 -6.39 0.95 2.17
C SER A 183 -7.18 1.29 3.44
N ASP A 184 -8.32 0.63 3.63
CA ASP A 184 -9.13 0.66 4.85
C ASP A 184 -9.60 2.04 5.31
N LEU A 185 -10.15 2.85 4.41
CA LEU A 185 -10.63 4.20 4.71
C LEU A 185 -11.59 4.30 5.90
N HIS A 186 -12.34 3.25 6.18
CA HIS A 186 -13.23 3.17 7.34
C HIS A 186 -12.49 3.26 8.70
N THR A 187 -11.17 3.05 8.72
CA THR A 187 -10.32 3.18 9.91
C THR A 187 -9.80 4.61 10.10
N PHE A 188 -9.95 5.47 9.08
CA PHE A 188 -9.45 6.84 9.08
C PHE A 188 -10.50 7.79 9.63
N ASN A 189 -10.12 8.62 10.60
CA ASN A 189 -10.98 9.69 11.06
C ASN A 189 -10.99 10.86 10.04
N ALA A 190 -11.96 11.77 10.18
CA ALA A 190 -12.13 12.89 9.26
C ALA A 190 -10.90 13.82 9.19
N GLU A 191 -10.14 13.97 10.27
CA GLU A 191 -8.91 14.79 10.28
C GLU A 191 -7.79 14.10 9.51
N THR A 192 -7.61 12.79 9.67
CA THR A 192 -6.63 12.01 8.89
C THR A 192 -6.91 12.12 7.40
N LEU A 193 -8.18 12.06 6.97
CA LEU A 193 -8.53 12.21 5.56
C LEU A 193 -8.27 13.62 5.02
N LYS A 194 -8.56 14.66 5.82
CA LYS A 194 -8.23 16.04 5.47
C LYS A 194 -6.72 16.21 5.30
N THR A 195 -5.94 15.77 6.29
CA THR A 195 -4.49 15.92 6.26
C THR A 195 -3.86 15.09 5.15
N LEU A 196 -4.30 13.84 4.96
CA LEU A 196 -3.85 12.98 3.87
C LEU A 196 -4.06 13.63 2.51
N SER A 197 -5.21 14.27 2.27
CA SER A 197 -5.47 14.93 0.98
C SER A 197 -4.46 16.04 0.63
N LEU A 198 -3.76 16.59 1.61
CA LEU A 198 -2.75 17.63 1.40
C LEU A 198 -1.50 17.12 0.68
N ILE A 199 -1.18 15.81 0.74
CA ILE A 199 0.01 15.27 0.05
C ILE A 199 -0.19 15.14 -1.45
N PHE A 200 -1.44 15.16 -1.92
CA PHE A 200 -1.79 14.96 -3.32
C PHE A 200 -1.87 16.31 -4.04
N THR A 201 -0.72 16.79 -4.52
CA THR A 201 -0.62 18.08 -5.22
C THR A 201 -0.99 18.02 -6.69
N ARG A 202 -1.02 16.82 -7.27
CA ARG A 202 -1.34 16.55 -8.69
C ARG A 202 -2.85 16.41 -8.87
N GLN A 203 -3.42 17.09 -9.87
CA GLN A 203 -4.87 17.09 -10.11
C GLN A 203 -5.39 15.76 -10.68
N ASP A 204 -4.57 15.05 -11.44
CA ASP A 204 -4.84 13.81 -12.17
C ASP A 204 -4.23 12.57 -11.49
N ILE A 205 -3.84 12.67 -10.21
CA ILE A 205 -3.35 11.54 -9.43
C ILE A 205 -4.29 10.32 -9.48
N VAL A 206 -3.73 9.13 -9.66
CA VAL A 206 -4.48 7.87 -9.57
C VAL A 206 -4.47 7.38 -8.12
N ILE A 207 -5.64 7.32 -7.48
CA ILE A 207 -5.76 6.89 -6.08
C ILE A 207 -6.57 5.60 -6.05
N ALA A 208 -5.92 4.48 -5.75
CA ALA A 208 -6.59 3.26 -5.32
C ALA A 208 -6.93 3.38 -3.83
N TRP A 209 -8.11 2.92 -3.45
CA TRP A 209 -8.53 2.95 -2.06
C TRP A 209 -9.51 1.83 -1.76
N SER A 210 -9.70 1.53 -0.49
CA SER A 210 -10.68 0.53 -0.08
C SER A 210 -11.50 0.99 1.11
N ALA A 211 -12.74 0.52 1.15
CA ALA A 211 -13.62 0.77 2.28
C ALA A 211 -14.47 -0.46 2.52
N LYS A 212 -14.81 -0.70 3.78
CA LYS A 212 -15.89 -1.63 4.08
C LYS A 212 -17.16 -1.08 3.43
N GLU A 213 -18.08 -1.93 2.99
CA GLU A 213 -19.45 -1.55 2.65
C GLU A 213 -20.40 -2.16 3.69
N LYS A 214 -21.37 -1.39 4.21
CA LYS A 214 -22.26 -1.81 5.31
C LYS A 214 -22.93 -3.17 5.11
N THR A 215 -23.19 -3.57 3.86
CA THR A 215 -24.09 -4.68 3.54
C THR A 215 -23.47 -5.81 2.73
N LYS A 216 -22.19 -5.75 2.33
CA LYS A 216 -21.68 -6.62 1.26
C LYS A 216 -20.54 -7.58 1.59
N SER A 217 -19.79 -7.43 2.69
CA SER A 217 -18.69 -8.36 3.00
C SER A 217 -18.09 -8.12 4.39
N ARG A 218 -17.44 -9.15 4.94
CA ARG A 218 -16.53 -9.01 6.10
C ARG A 218 -15.31 -8.13 5.75
N PHE A 219 -14.92 -8.13 4.49
CA PHE A 219 -13.72 -7.51 3.94
C PHE A 219 -14.05 -6.22 3.16
N PRO A 220 -13.11 -5.25 3.10
CA PRO A 220 -13.27 -4.03 2.30
C PRO A 220 -13.34 -4.31 0.79
N SER A 221 -14.08 -3.46 0.05
CA SER A 221 -14.11 -3.44 -1.41
C SER A 221 -13.03 -2.49 -1.93
N ALA A 222 -12.35 -2.88 -3.01
CA ALA A 222 -11.40 -2.03 -3.71
C ALA A 222 -12.11 -1.07 -4.68
N HIS A 223 -11.65 0.18 -4.70
CA HIS A 223 -12.08 1.24 -5.59
C HIS A 223 -10.86 1.98 -6.14
N PHE A 224 -11.09 2.84 -7.14
CA PHE A 224 -10.10 3.81 -7.57
C PHE A 224 -10.78 5.10 -8.01
N SER A 225 -10.04 6.20 -7.91
CA SER A 225 -10.45 7.53 -8.36
C SER A 225 -9.32 8.16 -9.17
N ILE A 226 -9.67 8.98 -10.17
CA ILE A 226 -8.72 9.84 -10.87
C ILE A 226 -8.94 11.27 -10.38
N GLY A 227 -7.89 11.82 -9.77
CA GLY A 227 -7.86 13.14 -9.18
C GLY A 227 -8.44 13.24 -7.78
N LEU A 228 -7.91 14.22 -7.03
CA LEU A 228 -8.24 14.42 -5.62
C LEU A 228 -9.72 14.75 -5.40
N SER A 229 -10.33 15.55 -6.29
CA SER A 229 -11.74 15.94 -6.17
C SER A 229 -12.68 14.75 -6.29
N SER A 230 -12.42 13.85 -7.25
CA SER A 230 -13.19 12.61 -7.44
C SER A 230 -13.06 11.71 -6.21
N TYR A 231 -11.83 11.50 -5.74
CA TYR A 231 -11.55 10.76 -4.51
C TYR A 231 -12.31 11.33 -3.32
N GLN A 232 -12.20 12.63 -3.04
CA GLN A 232 -12.89 13.25 -1.90
C GLN A 232 -14.42 13.13 -2.00
N SER A 233 -14.99 13.23 -3.20
CA SER A 233 -16.43 13.08 -3.43
C SER A 233 -16.90 11.65 -3.15
N GLU A 234 -16.19 10.65 -3.67
CA GLU A 234 -16.52 9.23 -3.51
C GLU A 234 -16.34 8.76 -2.06
N VAL A 235 -15.24 9.16 -1.41
CA VAL A 235 -15.00 8.86 0.00
C VAL A 235 -16.11 9.42 0.89
N ARG A 236 -16.54 10.67 0.65
CA ARG A 236 -17.67 11.25 1.41
C ARG A 236 -18.95 10.46 1.26
N LYS A 237 -19.28 9.97 0.05
CA LYS A 237 -20.48 9.14 -0.19
C LYS A 237 -20.43 7.82 0.57
N VAL A 238 -19.25 7.18 0.58
CA VAL A 238 -19.06 5.94 1.34
C VAL A 238 -19.13 6.19 2.84
N GLN A 239 -18.50 7.26 3.34
CA GLN A 239 -18.54 7.62 4.76
C GLN A 239 -19.93 8.05 5.24
N SER A 240 -20.72 8.76 4.42
CA SER A 240 -22.11 9.10 4.78
C SER A 240 -23.03 7.89 4.79
N SER A 241 -22.60 6.79 4.18
CA SER A 241 -23.30 5.51 4.25
C SER A 241 -23.00 4.77 5.56
N TYR A 242 -22.14 5.30 6.45
CA TYR A 242 -21.81 4.78 7.79
C TYR A 242 -22.54 5.51 8.91
#